data_AF-A0A522AIL8-F1
#
_entry.id   AF-A0A522AIL8-F1
#
_cell.length_a   1.000
_cell.length_b   1.000
_cell.length_c   1.000
_cell.angle_alpha   90.00
_cell.angle_beta   90.00
_cell.angle_gamma   90.00
#
_symmetry.space_group_name_H-M   'P 1'
#
loop_
_entity.id
_entity.type
_entity.pdbx_description
1 polymer ?
#
loop_
_entity_poly.entity_id
_entity_poly.type
_entity_poly.pdbx_seq_one_letter_code
_entity_poly.pdbx_strand_id
1 'polypeptide(L)' 'MKILLQHLRTRLFLRNAGTWTDKVEEAHDFQHSQRVIDFVRQQQLEGVQIMVKFAEPQFDEVFPIPPVTSGFASARA' A
#
# COMPACT_ATOMS: atom_id res chain seq x y z
N MET A 1 -14.78 -3.82 5.65
CA MET A 1 -13.83 -3.14 4.74
C MET A 1 -12.44 -3.34 5.32
N LYS A 2 -11.44 -3.62 4.48
CA LYS A 2 -10.03 -3.65 4.88
C LYS A 2 -9.21 -2.76 3.96
N ILE A 3 -8.20 -2.11 4.49
CA ILE A 3 -7.23 -1.33 3.70
C ILE A 3 -5.89 -2.05 3.78
N LEU A 4 -5.44 -2.58 2.65
CA LEU A 4 -4.30 -3.48 2.56
C LEU A 4 -3.21 -2.87 1.68
N LEU A 5 -1.96 -3.26 1.93
CA LEU A 5 -0.84 -2.98 1.04
C LEU A 5 -0.61 -4.19 0.14
N GLN A 6 -0.58 -3.98 -1.18
CA GLN A 6 -0.36 -5.04 -2.17
C GLN A 6 0.89 -4.74 -3.02
N HIS A 7 1.69 -5.77 -3.27
CA HIS A 7 2.80 -5.69 -4.20
C HIS A 7 2.30 -5.73 -5.65
N LEU A 8 2.76 -4.81 -6.51
CA LEU A 8 2.29 -4.68 -7.90
C LEU A 8 2.58 -5.92 -8.74
N ARG A 9 3.83 -6.42 -8.68
CA ARG A 9 4.28 -7.58 -9.47
C ARG A 9 3.71 -8.92 -8.99
N THR A 10 3.80 -9.22 -7.69
CA THR A 10 3.45 -10.54 -7.16
C THR A 10 1.99 -10.64 -6.71
N ARG A 11 1.29 -9.51 -6.58
CA ARG A 11 -0.08 -9.41 -6.06
C ARG A 11 -0.27 -9.90 -4.62
N LEU A 12 0.81 -10.16 -3.90
CA LEU A 12 0.78 -10.51 -2.48
C LEU A 12 0.44 -9.29 -1.62
N PHE A 13 -0.20 -9.54 -0.50
CA PHE A 13 -0.55 -8.57 0.53
C PHE A 13 0.46 -8.61 1.67
N LEU A 14 0.76 -7.45 2.26
CA LEU A 14 1.58 -7.40 3.45
C LEU A 14 0.85 -8.08 4.62
N ARG A 15 1.49 -9.05 5.27
CA ARG A 15 0.96 -9.71 6.48
C ARG A 15 1.48 -9.03 7.75
N ASN A 16 2.78 -8.74 7.77
CA ASN A 16 3.54 -8.17 8.87
C ASN A 16 4.89 -7.67 8.33
N ALA A 17 5.64 -6.87 9.10
CA ALA A 17 6.87 -6.22 8.65
C ALA A 17 7.83 -7.20 7.96
N GLY A 18 7.92 -7.11 6.62
CA GLY A 18 8.79 -7.94 5.77
C GLY A 18 8.19 -9.27 5.27
N THR A 19 6.99 -9.67 5.67
CA THR A 19 6.34 -10.91 5.20
C THR A 19 5.09 -10.62 4.38
N TRP A 20 4.92 -11.35 3.28
CA TRP A 20 3.84 -11.21 2.31
C TRP A 20 3.03 -12.50 2.21
N THR A 21 1.73 -12.38 1.92
CA THR A 21 0.78 -13.50 1.81
C THR A 21 -0.15 -13.32 0.62
N ASP A 22 -0.63 -14.39 0.03
CA ASP A 22 -1.66 -14.38 -1.02
C ASP A 22 -3.08 -14.32 -0.45
N LYS A 23 -3.23 -14.51 0.86
CA LYS A 23 -4.50 -14.54 1.57
C LYS A 23 -4.89 -13.19 2.16
N VAL A 24 -6.07 -12.70 1.80
CA VAL A 24 -6.62 -11.40 2.26
C VAL A 24 -6.98 -11.43 3.75
N GLU A 25 -7.36 -12.59 4.27
CA GLU A 25 -7.68 -12.82 5.67
C GLU A 25 -6.47 -12.69 6.59
N GLU A 26 -5.29 -13.08 6.11
CA GLU A 26 -4.02 -12.98 6.83
C GLU A 26 -3.36 -11.59 6.66
N ALA A 27 -3.80 -10.80 5.68
CA ALA A 27 -3.22 -9.49 5.39
C ALA A 27 -3.42 -8.47 6.52
N HIS A 28 -2.43 -7.61 6.70
CA HIS A 28 -2.47 -6.51 7.65
C HIS A 28 -3.47 -5.45 7.20
N ASP A 29 -4.48 -5.21 8.03
CA ASP A 29 -5.47 -4.16 7.80
C ASP A 29 -5.03 -2.86 8.45
N PHE A 30 -4.63 -1.90 7.61
CA PHE A 30 -4.15 -0.58 8.02
C PHE A 30 -5.25 0.32 8.58
N GLN A 31 -6.53 -0.04 8.43
CA GLN A 31 -7.72 0.75 8.82
C GLN A 31 -7.90 2.08 8.07
N HIS A 32 -6.80 2.77 7.73
CA HIS A 32 -6.78 4.07 7.07
C HIS A 32 -5.68 4.14 6.00
N SER A 33 -6.00 4.73 4.86
CA SER A 33 -5.05 4.90 3.73
C SER A 33 -3.80 5.69 4.12
N GLN A 34 -3.94 6.71 4.97
CA GLN A 34 -2.79 7.50 5.44
C GLN A 34 -1.74 6.63 6.15
N ARG A 35 -2.16 5.63 6.93
CA ARG A 35 -1.21 4.71 7.60
C ARG A 35 -0.44 3.85 6.60
N VAL A 36 -1.07 3.48 5.48
CA VAL A 36 -0.38 2.76 4.39
C VAL A 36 0.70 3.64 3.78
N ILE A 37 0.37 4.89 3.48
CA ILE A 37 1.30 5.86 2.88
C ILE A 37 2.48 6.11 3.81
N ASP A 38 2.22 6.35 5.10
CA ASP A 38 3.26 6.59 6.11
C ASP A 38 4.15 5.35 6.27
N PHE A 39 3.57 4.15 6.33
CA PHE A 39 4.31 2.90 6.42
C PHE A 39 5.23 2.68 5.21
N VAL A 40 4.70 2.86 4.00
CA VAL A 40 5.46 2.70 2.76
C VAL A 40 6.62 3.68 2.68
N ARG A 41 6.42 4.94 3.12
CA ARG A 41 7.48 5.94 3.20
C ARG A 41 8.54 5.57 4.23
N GLN A 42 8.14 5.16 5.43
CA GLN A 42 9.06 4.77 6.50
C GLN A 42 9.91 3.56 6.12
N GLN A 43 9.31 2.58 5.44
CA GLN A 43 9.97 1.35 5.02
C GLN A 43 10.63 1.46 3.64
N GLN A 44 10.51 2.62 2.97
CA GLN A 44 11.03 2.86 1.60
C GLN A 44 10.59 1.77 0.62
N LEU A 45 9.33 1.34 0.72
CA LEU A 45 8.78 0.30 -0.12
C LEU A 45 8.44 0.86 -1.50
N GLU A 46 8.91 0.18 -2.53
CA GLU A 46 8.62 0.50 -3.92
C GLU A 46 7.76 -0.59 -4.55
N GLY A 47 7.13 -0.26 -5.69
CA GLY A 47 6.37 -1.25 -6.44
C GLY A 47 5.12 -1.77 -5.70
N VAL A 48 4.51 -0.94 -4.86
CA VAL A 48 3.34 -1.28 -4.04
C VAL A 48 2.14 -0.38 -4.33
N GLN A 49 0.95 -0.86 -4.01
CA GLN A 49 -0.31 -0.15 -4.17
C GLN A 49 -1.25 -0.41 -2.98
N ILE A 50 -2.23 0.46 -2.79
CA ILE A 50 -3.28 0.29 -1.79
C ILE A 50 -4.42 -0.54 -2.41
N MET A 51 -4.87 -1.55 -1.68
CA MET A 51 -6.09 -2.29 -1.97
C MET A 51 -7.14 -2.00 -0.91
N VAL A 52 -8.29 -1.49 -1.31
CA VAL A 52 -9.47 -1.40 -0.43
C VAL A 52 -10.37 -2.59 -0.74
N LYS A 53 -10.49 -3.50 0.22
CA LYS A 53 -11.34 -4.69 0.13
C LYS A 53 -12.68 -4.45 0.81
N PHE A 54 -13.77 -4.62 0.07
CA PHE A 54 -15.13 -4.53 0.61
C PHE A 54 -15.70 -5.93 0.92
N ALA A 55 -16.89 -5.96 1.52
CA ALA A 55 -17.59 -7.23 1.76
C ALA A 55 -17.98 -7.91 0.44
N GLU A 56 -18.34 -7.10 -0.55
CA GLU A 56 -18.65 -7.55 -1.91
C GLU A 56 -17.46 -7.23 -2.82
N PRO A 57 -16.80 -8.23 -3.43
CA PRO A 57 -15.58 -8.03 -4.22
C PRO A 57 -15.72 -7.08 -5.42
N GLN A 58 -16.94 -6.88 -5.92
CA GLN A 58 -17.22 -5.99 -7.05
C GLN A 58 -16.94 -4.51 -6.75
N PHE A 59 -16.86 -4.13 -5.47
CA PHE A 59 -16.52 -2.78 -5.04
C PHE A 59 -15.05 -2.63 -4.67
N ASP A 60 -14.22 -3.67 -4.83
CA ASP A 60 -12.80 -3.58 -4.50
C ASP A 60 -12.12 -2.48 -5.34
N GLU A 61 -11.37 -1.62 -4.66
CA GLU A 61 -10.70 -0.47 -5.29
C GLU A 61 -9.18 -0.55 -5.13
N VAL A 62 -8.48 -0.07 -6.15
CA VAL A 62 -7.03 -0.06 -6.25
C VAL A 62 -6.55 1.39 -6.35
N PHE A 63 -5.66 1.79 -5.46
CA PHE A 63 -5.08 3.13 -5.50
C PHE A 63 -3.55 3.07 -5.61
N PRO A 64 -2.94 3.83 -6.53
CA PRO A 64 -1.49 3.93 -6.59
C PRO A 64 -0.97 4.68 -5.36
N ILE A 65 0.21 4.27 -4.85
CA ILE A 65 0.91 5.06 -3.85
C ILE A 65 1.76 6.10 -4.59
N PRO A 66 1.61 7.40 -4.27
CA PRO A 66 2.41 8.42 -4.93
C PRO A 66 3.90 8.15 -4.67
N PRO A 67 4.76 8.33 -5.68
CA PRO A 67 6.19 8.15 -5.51
C PRO A 67 6.67 9.05 -4.37
N VAL A 68 7.60 8.54 -3.57
CA VAL A 68 8.29 9.36 -2.57
C VAL A 68 9.17 10.32 -3.36
N THR A 69 8.64 11.49 -3.71
CA THR A 69 9.42 12.54 -4.34
C THR A 69 10.41 13.04 -3.32
N SER A 70 11.62 12.48 -3.38
CA SER A 70 12.76 12.96 -2.61
C SER A 70 13.15 14.34 -3.15
N GLY A 71 12.59 15.38 -2.54
CA GLY A 71 12.98 16.76 -2.73
C GLY A 71 12.35 17.45 -3.94
N PHE A 72 11.60 18.53 -3.66
CA PHE A 72 11.63 19.67 -4.56
C PHE A 72 13.09 20.10 -4.70
N ALA A 73 13.72 19.77 -5.84
CA ALA A 73 14.94 20.43 -6.25
C ALA A 73 14.63 21.93 -6.29
N SER A 74 15.23 22.67 -5.36
CA SER A 74 15.24 24.12 -5.35
C SER A 74 15.82 24.62 -6.68
N ALA A 75 14.94 24.98 -7.61
CA ALA A 75 15.33 25.76 -8.77
C ALA A 75 15.41 27.22 -8.31
N ARG A 76 16.61 27.60 -7.84
CA ARG A 76 17.02 29.01 -7.75
C ARG A 76 17.07 29.57 -9.18
N ALA A 77 16.40 30.69 -9.40
CA ALA A 77 16.80 31.74 -10.34
C ALA A 77 16.32 33.07 -9.79
#